data_AF-A0A954UGD8-F1
#
_entry.id   AF-A0A954UGD8-F1
#
_cell.length_a   1.000
_cell.length_b   1.000
_cell.length_c   1.000
_cell.angle_alpha   90.00
_cell.angle_beta   90.00
_cell.angle_gamma   90.00
#
_symmetry.space_group_name_H-M   'P 1'
#
loop_
_entity.id
_entity.type
_entity.pdbx_description
1 polymer ?
#
loop_
_entity_poly.entity_id
_entity_poly.type
_entity_poly.pdbx_seq_one_letter_code
_entity_poly.pdbx_strand_id
1 'polypeptide(L)'
;MNCATKAWVFAVALHTICVSCHAAERQSEPLGRGLIAVTNNDGQAVVSWRLLPTDPADVSFLVYCAVGDQVRQLNREPLTHATWIVDQEPVEADRPSREYFVRALAAGNELPASERTAVSPQGFLEIPIDLLEGYLPGDASVGDLNGDGQLEIVLHQTSRGRDNSFAGITGEPILDAYTLSGR
;
A
#
# COMPACT_ATOMS: atom_id res chain seq x y z
N MET A 1 -72.02 -19.03 -43.20
CA MET A 1 -71.32 -20.21 -42.66
C MET A 1 -69.89 -20.18 -43.18
N ASN A 2 -68.91 -19.85 -42.34
CA ASN A 2 -67.68 -20.63 -42.23
C ASN A 2 -66.82 -20.15 -41.05
N CYS A 3 -66.38 -21.15 -40.31
CA CYS A 3 -65.76 -21.17 -38.99
C CYS A 3 -64.47 -20.32 -38.91
N ALA A 4 -64.34 -19.49 -37.88
CA ALA A 4 -63.08 -18.86 -37.50
C ALA A 4 -62.33 -19.78 -36.53
N THR A 5 -61.25 -20.40 -36.99
CA THR A 5 -60.37 -21.25 -36.19
C THR A 5 -59.42 -20.36 -35.36
N LYS A 6 -59.63 -20.29 -34.04
CA LYS A 6 -58.68 -19.63 -33.12
C LYS A 6 -57.54 -20.59 -32.79
N ALA A 7 -56.34 -20.31 -33.31
CA ALA A 7 -55.11 -20.96 -32.88
C ALA A 7 -54.61 -20.32 -31.58
N TRP A 8 -54.44 -21.12 -30.53
CA TRP A 8 -53.82 -20.69 -29.28
C TRP A 8 -52.32 -21.01 -29.34
N VAL A 9 -51.49 -19.97 -29.39
CA VAL A 9 -50.03 -20.12 -29.25
C VAL A 9 -49.72 -20.02 -27.76
N PHE A 10 -49.34 -21.13 -27.13
CA PHE A 10 -48.75 -21.11 -25.80
C PHE A 10 -47.28 -20.71 -25.91
N ALA A 11 -46.96 -19.49 -25.51
CA ALA A 11 -45.57 -19.05 -25.36
C ALA A 11 -44.99 -19.66 -24.08
N VAL A 12 -44.05 -20.58 -24.23
CA VAL A 12 -43.23 -21.08 -23.10
C VAL A 12 -42.16 -20.04 -22.82
N ALA A 13 -42.33 -19.27 -21.74
CA ALA A 13 -41.33 -18.34 -21.26
C ALA A 13 -40.21 -19.11 -20.54
N LEU A 14 -39.11 -19.37 -21.26
CA LEU A 14 -37.89 -19.94 -20.69
C LEU A 14 -37.24 -18.89 -19.78
N HIS A 15 -37.48 -18.98 -18.47
CA HIS A 15 -36.75 -18.19 -17.48
C HIS A 15 -35.34 -18.76 -17.34
N THR A 16 -34.39 -18.15 -18.04
CA THR A 16 -32.97 -18.37 -17.78
C THR A 16 -32.68 -17.85 -16.37
N ILE A 17 -32.63 -18.75 -15.40
CA ILE A 17 -32.11 -18.44 -14.06
C ILE A 17 -30.61 -18.23 -14.24
N CYS A 18 -30.20 -16.97 -14.31
CA CYS A 18 -28.80 -16.59 -14.23
C CYS A 18 -28.37 -16.87 -12.79
N VAL A 19 -27.67 -17.99 -12.59
CA VAL A 19 -26.98 -18.25 -11.33
C VAL A 19 -25.84 -17.23 -11.28
N SER A 20 -26.05 -16.13 -10.57
CA SER A 20 -24.96 -15.21 -10.22
C SER A 20 -23.97 -15.99 -9.38
N CYS A 21 -22.87 -16.44 -10.01
CA CYS A 21 -21.70 -16.88 -9.29
C CYS A 21 -21.16 -15.68 -8.53
N HIS A 22 -21.60 -15.51 -7.28
CA HIS A 22 -20.96 -14.57 -6.38
C HIS A 22 -19.60 -15.19 -6.04
N ALA A 23 -18.58 -14.82 -6.82
CA ALA A 23 -17.23 -14.93 -6.32
C ALA A 23 -17.20 -14.09 -5.04
N ALA A 24 -17.09 -14.75 -3.89
CA ALA A 24 -16.93 -14.04 -2.64
C ALA A 24 -15.64 -13.21 -2.76
N GLU A 25 -15.77 -11.88 -2.79
CA GLU A 25 -14.62 -10.99 -2.77
C GLU A 25 -13.84 -11.27 -1.49
N ARG A 26 -12.53 -11.54 -1.63
CA ARG A 26 -11.68 -11.70 -0.46
C ARG A 26 -11.60 -10.35 0.24
N GLN A 27 -11.87 -10.34 1.54
CA GLN A 27 -11.61 -9.18 2.38
C GLN A 27 -10.11 -8.85 2.29
N SER A 28 -9.79 -7.62 1.89
CA SER A 28 -8.44 -7.07 1.83
C SER A 28 -8.33 -5.85 2.73
N GLU A 29 -7.13 -5.57 3.23
CA GLU A 29 -6.86 -4.37 4.02
C GLU A 29 -7.03 -3.10 3.16
N PRO A 30 -7.65 -2.04 3.72
CA PRO A 30 -7.78 -0.75 3.04
C PRO A 30 -6.44 0.00 3.09
N LEU A 31 -5.53 -0.31 2.17
CA LEU A 31 -4.19 0.28 2.16
C LEU A 31 -4.12 1.63 1.44
N GLY A 32 -3.32 2.53 2.01
CA GLY A 32 -2.86 3.74 1.32
C GLY A 32 -1.81 3.43 0.26
N ARG A 33 -1.31 4.48 -0.42
CA ARG A 33 -0.33 4.34 -1.51
C ARG A 33 1.01 3.75 -1.10
N GLY A 34 1.34 3.72 0.20
CA GLY A 34 2.62 3.18 0.67
C GLY A 34 3.81 3.84 -0.02
N LEU A 35 3.72 5.16 -0.22
CA LEU A 35 4.71 5.94 -0.97
C LEU A 35 6.01 6.01 -0.18
N ILE A 36 7.11 5.63 -0.81
CA ILE A 36 8.47 5.72 -0.26
C ILE A 36 9.38 6.47 -1.22
N ALA A 37 10.39 7.14 -0.66
CA ALA A 37 11.47 7.76 -1.43
C ALA A 37 12.81 7.43 -0.78
N VAL A 38 13.74 6.86 -1.54
CA VAL A 38 15.10 6.51 -1.08
C VAL A 38 16.13 6.98 -2.09
N THR A 39 17.37 7.26 -1.67
CA THR A 39 18.43 7.62 -2.62
C THR A 39 19.05 6.39 -3.28
N ASN A 40 19.32 6.46 -4.58
CA ASN A 40 20.15 5.49 -5.29
C ASN A 40 21.67 5.81 -5.13
N ASN A 41 22.51 5.01 -5.78
CA ASN A 41 23.98 5.18 -5.76
C ASN A 41 24.46 6.49 -6.42
N ASP A 42 23.63 7.12 -7.26
CA ASP A 42 23.91 8.40 -7.91
C ASP A 42 23.41 9.60 -7.07
N GLY A 43 22.91 9.33 -5.85
CA GLY A 43 22.36 10.35 -4.95
C GLY A 43 21.00 10.90 -5.40
N GLN A 44 20.33 10.27 -6.36
CA GLN A 44 19.01 10.66 -6.85
C GLN A 44 17.91 9.95 -6.07
N ALA A 45 16.77 10.62 -5.87
CA ALA A 45 15.63 10.00 -5.19
C ALA A 45 14.90 9.03 -6.13
N VAL A 46 14.77 7.78 -5.70
CA VAL A 46 13.89 6.76 -6.27
C VAL A 46 12.61 6.75 -5.46
N VAL A 47 11.50 7.07 -6.12
CA VAL A 47 10.17 7.16 -5.52
C VAL A 47 9.35 5.97 -6.00
N SER A 48 8.70 5.24 -5.09
CA SER A 48 7.84 4.11 -5.45
C SER A 48 6.57 4.03 -4.58
N TRP A 49 5.51 3.45 -5.13
CA TRP A 49 4.21 3.33 -4.48
C TRP A 49 3.47 2.07 -4.92
N ARG A 50 2.35 1.79 -4.25
CA ARG A 50 1.45 0.67 -4.52
C ARG A 50 0.47 0.98 -5.66
N LEU A 51 0.34 0.02 -6.56
CA LEU A 51 -0.88 -0.16 -7.35
C LEU A 51 -1.91 -0.86 -6.45
N LEU A 52 -3.06 -0.23 -6.23
CA LEU A 52 -4.07 -0.73 -5.31
C LEU A 52 -5.07 -1.64 -6.04
N PRO A 53 -5.60 -2.69 -5.38
CA PRO A 53 -6.67 -3.51 -5.96
C PRO A 53 -7.93 -2.73 -6.34
N THR A 54 -8.16 -1.59 -5.68
CA THR A 54 -9.29 -0.68 -5.93
C THR A 54 -9.03 0.30 -7.07
N ASP A 55 -7.83 0.32 -7.65
CA ASP A 55 -7.55 1.18 -8.80
C ASP A 55 -8.27 0.66 -10.05
N PRO A 56 -8.76 1.55 -10.92
CA PRO A 56 -9.27 1.13 -12.22
C PRO A 56 -8.16 0.54 -13.08
N ALA A 57 -8.53 -0.34 -14.02
CA ALA A 57 -7.58 -1.06 -14.86
C ALA A 57 -6.72 -0.14 -15.76
N ASP A 58 -7.22 1.05 -16.07
CA ASP A 58 -6.57 2.09 -16.87
C ASP A 58 -5.95 3.21 -16.02
N VAL A 59 -5.74 2.96 -14.71
CA VAL A 59 -5.12 3.95 -13.82
C VAL A 59 -3.75 4.38 -14.33
N SER A 60 -3.46 5.66 -14.18
CA SER A 60 -2.12 6.21 -14.41
C SER A 60 -1.73 7.17 -13.29
N PHE A 61 -0.46 7.54 -13.21
CA PHE A 61 0.06 8.32 -12.08
C PHE A 61 0.83 9.57 -12.51
N LEU A 62 0.56 10.66 -11.81
CA LEU A 62 1.42 11.85 -11.78
C LEU A 62 2.16 11.91 -10.45
N VAL A 63 3.45 12.18 -10.52
CA VAL A 63 4.34 12.21 -9.36
C VAL A 63 4.82 13.64 -9.16
N TYR A 64 4.82 14.08 -7.91
CA TYR A 64 5.17 15.45 -7.53
C TYR A 64 6.26 15.43 -6.47
N CYS A 65 7.15 16.41 -6.55
CA CYS A 65 8.16 16.74 -5.56
C CYS A 65 7.81 18.12 -5.00
N ALA A 66 7.79 18.23 -3.67
CA ALA A 66 7.55 19.45 -2.95
C ALA A 66 8.80 19.86 -2.15
N VAL A 67 9.14 21.14 -2.21
CA VAL A 67 10.23 21.76 -1.46
C VAL A 67 9.67 23.02 -0.81
N GLY A 68 9.30 22.92 0.47
CA GLY A 68 8.46 23.93 1.11
C GLY A 68 7.11 24.07 0.37
N ASP A 69 6.74 25.29 0.00
CA ASP A 69 5.49 25.58 -0.73
C ASP A 69 5.59 25.34 -2.25
N GLN A 70 6.80 25.10 -2.77
CA GLN A 70 7.00 24.89 -4.20
C GLN A 70 6.73 23.44 -4.57
N VAL A 71 5.91 23.21 -5.59
CA VAL A 71 5.56 21.88 -6.10
C VAL A 71 5.98 21.76 -7.56
N ARG A 72 6.76 20.72 -7.87
CA ARG A 72 7.22 20.36 -9.21
C ARG A 72 6.70 18.97 -9.58
N GLN A 73 6.02 18.87 -10.72
CA GLN A 73 5.65 17.57 -11.31
C GLN A 73 6.90 16.93 -11.96
N LEU A 74 7.13 15.64 -11.69
CA LEU A 74 8.31 14.92 -12.15
C LEU A 74 8.16 14.36 -13.57
N ASN A 75 6.99 13.82 -13.91
CA ASN A 75 6.70 13.22 -15.21
C ASN A 75 5.73 14.08 -16.02
N ARG A 76 6.04 14.33 -17.30
CA ARG A 76 5.15 15.10 -18.21
C ARG A 76 3.92 14.31 -18.63
N GLU A 77 4.12 13.05 -18.98
CA GLU A 77 3.04 12.11 -19.33
C GLU A 77 2.71 11.23 -18.12
N PRO A 78 1.42 10.93 -17.85
CA PRO A 78 1.03 10.01 -16.79
C PRO A 78 1.68 8.62 -16.93
N LEU A 79 2.16 8.07 -15.83
CA LEU A 79 2.78 6.74 -15.80
C LEU A 79 1.70 5.66 -15.82
N THR A 80 1.67 4.82 -16.86
CA THR A 80 0.68 3.75 -17.05
C THR A 80 1.23 2.34 -16.80
N HIS A 81 2.56 2.18 -16.76
CA HIS A 81 3.23 0.87 -16.71
C HIS A 81 4.26 0.75 -15.58
N ALA A 82 4.36 1.76 -14.72
CA ALA A 82 5.29 1.78 -13.60
C ALA A 82 4.65 2.48 -12.40
N THR A 83 4.92 1.95 -11.20
CA THR A 83 4.60 2.61 -9.92
C THR A 83 5.87 3.08 -9.22
N TRP A 84 6.84 3.56 -10.01
CA TRP A 84 8.07 4.14 -9.53
C TRP A 84 8.65 5.14 -10.55
N ILE A 85 9.47 6.07 -10.07
CA ILE A 85 10.22 7.03 -10.89
C ILE A 85 11.50 7.46 -10.17
N VAL A 86 12.49 7.93 -10.94
CA VAL A 86 13.69 8.59 -10.39
C VAL A 86 13.58 10.10 -10.60
N ASP A 87 13.63 10.86 -9.50
CA ASP A 87 13.83 12.31 -9.56
C ASP A 87 15.28 12.60 -9.96
N GLN A 88 15.47 13.13 -11.16
CA GLN A 88 16.80 13.30 -11.76
C GLN A 88 17.67 14.34 -11.03
N GLU A 89 17.06 15.19 -10.20
CA GLU A 89 17.79 16.13 -9.37
C GLU A 89 18.46 15.42 -8.18
N PRO A 90 19.77 15.58 -7.95
CA PRO A 90 20.45 14.95 -6.81
C PRO A 90 19.88 15.46 -5.49
N VAL A 91 19.81 14.59 -4.48
CA VAL A 91 19.45 14.92 -3.11
C VAL A 91 20.71 15.42 -2.40
N GLU A 92 20.71 16.69 -2.03
CA GLU A 92 21.86 17.36 -1.40
C GLU A 92 21.49 17.74 0.04
N ALA A 93 22.41 17.47 0.98
CA ALA A 93 22.16 17.65 2.42
C ALA A 93 22.04 19.12 2.85
N ASP A 94 22.54 20.05 2.04
CA ASP A 94 22.48 21.51 2.26
C ASP A 94 21.24 22.16 1.63
N ARG A 95 20.38 21.38 0.96
CA ARG A 95 19.11 21.85 0.40
C ARG A 95 17.94 21.56 1.33
N PRO A 96 16.82 22.30 1.20
CA PRO A 96 15.62 21.98 1.95
C PRO A 96 15.12 20.57 1.60
N SER A 97 14.53 19.91 2.60
CA SER A 97 14.00 18.54 2.46
C SER A 97 12.98 18.46 1.33
N ARG A 98 13.06 17.38 0.56
CA ARG A 98 12.12 17.05 -0.51
C ARG A 98 11.08 16.07 0.02
N GLU A 99 9.83 16.40 -0.23
CA GLU A 99 8.71 15.51 0.01
C GLU A 99 8.07 15.09 -1.31
N TYR A 100 7.71 13.83 -1.43
CA TYR A 100 7.07 13.29 -2.62
C TYR A 100 5.62 12.94 -2.31
N PHE A 101 4.75 13.10 -3.31
CA PHE A 101 3.37 12.60 -3.30
C PHE A 101 2.94 12.22 -4.71
N VAL A 102 1.92 11.36 -4.81
CA VAL A 102 1.37 10.90 -6.08
C VAL A 102 -0.10 11.22 -6.20
N ARG A 103 -0.56 11.44 -7.43
CA ARG A 103 -1.98 11.48 -7.79
C ARG A 103 -2.25 10.39 -8.80
N ALA A 104 -3.25 9.56 -8.51
CA ALA A 104 -3.79 8.62 -9.47
C ALA A 104 -4.73 9.36 -10.42
N LEU A 105 -4.81 8.89 -11.66
CA LEU A 105 -5.70 9.40 -12.69
C LEU A 105 -6.66 8.28 -13.07
N ALA A 106 -7.96 8.57 -13.02
CA ALA A 106 -9.03 7.67 -13.42
C ALA A 106 -9.89 8.35 -14.49
N ALA A 107 -10.01 7.74 -15.66
CA ALA A 107 -10.69 8.33 -16.82
C ALA A 107 -10.22 9.78 -17.14
N GLY A 108 -8.93 10.04 -16.96
CA GLY A 108 -8.31 11.36 -17.20
C GLY A 108 -8.47 12.40 -16.07
N ASN A 109 -9.15 12.07 -14.97
CA ASN A 109 -9.31 12.97 -13.82
C ASN A 109 -8.31 12.64 -12.72
N GLU A 110 -7.64 13.66 -12.17
CA GLU A 110 -6.80 13.50 -10.98
C GLU A 110 -7.65 13.21 -9.74
N LEU A 111 -7.29 12.15 -9.05
CA LEU A 111 -7.83 11.79 -7.75
C LEU A 111 -7.11 12.54 -6.61
N PRO A 112 -7.58 12.46 -5.36
CA PRO A 112 -6.88 13.02 -4.21
C PRO A 112 -5.41 12.58 -4.15
N ALA A 113 -4.57 13.48 -3.64
CA ALA A 113 -3.15 13.19 -3.44
C ALA A 113 -2.98 12.11 -2.36
N SER A 114 -1.93 11.32 -2.50
CA SER A 114 -1.45 10.43 -1.45
C SER A 114 -0.92 11.20 -0.23
N GLU A 115 -0.64 10.46 0.84
CA GLU A 115 0.31 10.87 1.88
C GLU A 115 1.62 11.40 1.25
N ARG A 116 2.28 12.30 1.97
CA ARG A 116 3.62 12.78 1.64
C ARG A 116 4.68 11.91 2.30
N THR A 117 5.81 11.73 1.62
CA THR A 117 6.97 11.03 2.17
C THR A 117 8.24 11.82 1.95
N ALA A 118 9.06 11.96 2.98
CA ALA A 118 10.39 12.55 2.85
C ALA A 118 11.38 11.54 2.26
N VAL A 119 12.40 12.02 1.55
CA VAL A 119 13.45 11.13 1.07
C VAL A 119 14.33 10.62 2.22
N SER A 120 14.52 9.29 2.29
CA SER A 120 15.51 8.65 3.16
C SER A 120 16.85 8.46 2.41
N PRO A 121 17.91 9.20 2.78
CA PRO A 121 19.21 9.08 2.13
C PRO A 121 19.98 7.81 2.52
N GLN A 122 19.57 7.10 3.57
CA GLN A 122 20.28 5.91 4.05
C GLN A 122 19.89 4.63 3.29
N GLY A 123 18.84 4.67 2.47
CA GLY A 123 18.31 3.49 1.76
C GLY A 123 17.55 2.51 2.66
N PHE A 124 17.34 2.85 3.92
CA PHE A 124 16.49 2.13 4.86
C PHE A 124 15.63 3.12 5.68
N LEU A 125 14.57 2.60 6.29
CA LEU A 125 13.79 3.32 7.30
C LEU A 125 14.19 2.79 8.68
N GLU A 126 14.69 3.67 9.53
CA GLU A 126 14.96 3.34 10.93
C GLU A 126 13.68 3.51 11.74
N ILE A 127 13.29 2.46 12.47
CA ILE A 127 12.14 2.46 13.37
C ILE A 127 12.68 2.29 14.79
N PRO A 128 12.65 3.35 15.61
CA PRO A 128 12.99 3.25 17.02
C PRO A 128 12.07 2.24 17.71
N ILE A 129 12.64 1.36 18.53
CA ILE A 129 11.91 0.38 19.34
C ILE A 129 12.25 0.57 20.82
N ASP A 130 11.28 0.28 21.68
CA ASP A 130 11.49 0.25 23.13
C ASP A 130 11.90 -1.15 23.56
N LEU A 131 13.20 -1.43 23.49
CA LEU A 131 13.76 -2.74 23.79
C LEU A 131 13.92 -2.93 25.31
N LEU A 132 13.25 -3.94 25.86
CA LEU A 132 13.35 -4.27 27.27
C LEU A 132 14.75 -4.82 27.62
N GLU A 133 15.23 -4.52 28.84
CA GLU A 133 16.53 -5.03 29.31
C GLU A 133 16.55 -6.57 29.33
N GLY A 134 17.54 -7.17 28.67
CA GLY A 134 17.67 -8.62 28.55
C GLY A 134 16.78 -9.27 27.48
N TYR A 135 16.06 -8.47 26.71
CA TYR A 135 15.30 -8.91 25.53
C TYR A 135 16.05 -8.61 24.24
N LEU A 136 15.69 -9.35 23.19
CA LEU A 136 16.13 -9.13 21.82
C LEU A 136 14.91 -9.05 20.89
N PRO A 137 14.96 -8.22 19.83
CA PRO A 137 13.97 -8.27 18.76
C PRO A 137 13.95 -9.66 18.12
N GLY A 138 12.77 -10.29 18.08
CA GLY A 138 12.55 -11.57 17.45
C GLY A 138 11.77 -11.42 16.14
N ASP A 139 10.81 -12.33 15.93
CA ASP A 139 9.96 -12.32 14.74
C ASP A 139 9.04 -11.10 14.72
N ALA A 140 8.64 -10.69 13.51
CA ALA A 140 7.68 -9.61 13.32
C ALA A 140 6.59 -10.02 12.34
N SER A 141 5.42 -9.41 12.51
CA SER A 141 4.33 -9.41 11.54
C SER A 141 3.91 -7.98 11.27
N VAL A 142 3.04 -7.79 10.28
CA VAL A 142 2.47 -6.48 9.95
C VAL A 142 0.95 -6.54 9.95
N GLY A 143 0.32 -5.40 10.19
CA GLY A 143 -1.11 -5.22 10.05
C GLY A 143 -1.46 -3.74 10.22
N ASP A 144 -2.55 -3.32 9.59
CA ASP A 144 -3.15 -2.00 9.89
C ASP A 144 -3.94 -2.12 11.19
N LEU A 145 -3.35 -1.68 12.31
CA LEU A 145 -3.91 -1.83 13.65
C LEU A 145 -4.80 -0.65 14.04
N ASN A 146 -4.68 0.47 13.33
CA ASN A 146 -5.35 1.73 13.67
C ASN A 146 -6.39 2.18 12.62
N GLY A 147 -6.39 1.56 11.43
CA GLY A 147 -7.32 1.81 10.32
C GLY A 147 -6.94 2.98 9.40
N ASP A 148 -5.69 3.47 9.44
CA ASP A 148 -5.23 4.59 8.62
C ASP A 148 -4.66 4.17 7.25
N GLY A 149 -4.62 2.87 6.97
CA GLY A 149 -4.11 2.31 5.72
C GLY A 149 -2.59 2.26 5.61
N GLN A 150 -1.86 2.61 6.68
CA GLN A 150 -0.46 2.24 6.89
C GLN A 150 -0.38 0.97 7.75
N LEU A 151 0.72 0.24 7.61
CA LEU A 151 0.94 -0.96 8.39
C LEU A 151 1.79 -0.62 9.60
N GLU A 152 1.36 -1.07 10.78
CA GLU A 152 2.21 -1.19 11.95
C GLU A 152 3.02 -2.49 11.90
N ILE A 153 4.13 -2.51 12.63
CA ILE A 153 4.94 -3.69 12.88
C ILE A 153 4.55 -4.26 14.25
N VAL A 154 4.07 -5.50 14.28
CA VAL A 154 3.93 -6.27 15.52
C VAL A 154 5.22 -7.02 15.76
N LEU A 155 5.99 -6.62 16.77
CA LEU A 155 7.29 -7.19 17.12
C LEU A 155 7.17 -8.13 18.31
N HIS A 156 7.66 -9.35 18.16
CA HIS A 156 7.86 -10.29 19.25
C HIS A 156 9.24 -10.09 19.88
N GLN A 157 9.31 -9.43 21.02
CA GLN A 157 10.54 -9.39 21.80
C GLN A 157 10.68 -10.68 22.61
N THR A 158 11.87 -11.27 22.58
CA THR A 158 12.15 -12.55 23.25
C THR A 158 13.28 -12.42 24.26
N SER A 159 13.17 -13.14 25.37
CA SER A 159 14.30 -13.37 26.27
C SER A 159 14.38 -14.85 26.65
N ARG A 160 15.61 -15.37 26.71
CA ARG A 160 15.90 -16.79 27.04
C ARG A 160 15.02 -17.79 26.25
N GLY A 161 14.89 -17.56 24.93
CA GLY A 161 14.19 -18.49 24.02
C GLY A 161 14.81 -19.89 24.05
N ARG A 162 13.98 -20.92 23.91
CA ARG A 162 14.41 -22.33 23.95
C ARG A 162 13.69 -23.12 22.88
N ASP A 163 14.41 -24.07 22.29
CA ASP A 163 13.80 -25.14 21.51
C ASP A 163 13.16 -26.18 22.43
N ASN A 164 12.15 -26.89 21.91
CA ASN A 164 11.40 -27.92 22.62
C ASN A 164 12.28 -29.05 23.18
N SER A 165 13.46 -29.33 22.61
CA SER A 165 14.36 -30.39 23.11
C SER A 165 15.17 -30.00 24.34
N PHE A 166 15.12 -28.75 24.80
CA PHE A 166 15.95 -28.26 25.92
C PHE A 166 15.10 -27.79 27.11
N ALA A 167 15.26 -28.47 28.25
CA ALA A 167 14.61 -28.08 29.51
C ALA A 167 15.13 -26.74 30.07
N GLY A 168 14.25 -25.97 30.69
CA GLY A 168 14.57 -24.76 31.46
C GLY A 168 13.48 -23.68 31.35
N ILE A 169 13.56 -22.65 32.20
CA ILE A 169 12.61 -21.54 32.21
C ILE A 169 12.93 -20.57 31.06
N THR A 170 11.90 -20.11 30.34
CA THR A 170 11.99 -19.08 29.30
C THR A 170 11.65 -17.69 29.87
N GLY A 171 11.97 -16.63 29.13
CA GLY A 171 11.39 -15.32 29.38
C GLY A 171 9.89 -15.28 29.04
N GLU A 172 9.22 -14.24 29.52
CA GLU A 172 7.87 -13.90 29.08
C GLU A 172 7.93 -13.43 27.62
N PRO A 173 7.07 -13.91 26.71
CA PRO A 173 6.98 -13.33 25.37
C PRO A 173 6.30 -11.95 25.44
N ILE A 174 6.91 -10.96 24.80
CA ILE A 174 6.36 -9.60 24.72
C ILE A 174 6.01 -9.29 23.28
N LEU A 175 4.81 -8.78 23.05
CA LEU A 175 4.33 -8.32 21.75
C LEU A 175 4.11 -6.81 21.81
N ASP A 176 4.91 -6.07 21.06
CA ASP A 176 4.76 -4.64 20.88
C ASP A 176 4.24 -4.34 19.48
N ALA A 177 3.60 -3.18 19.33
CA ALA A 177 3.22 -2.65 18.03
C ALA A 177 3.89 -1.30 17.85
N TYR A 178 4.53 -1.10 16.70
CA TYR A 178 5.19 0.15 16.34
C TYR A 178 4.64 0.68 15.03
N THR A 179 4.37 1.98 14.99
CA THR A 179 4.21 2.69 13.71
C THR A 179 5.55 2.76 12.98
N LEU A 180 5.52 3.14 11.70
CA LEU A 180 6.74 3.40 10.92
C LEU A 180 7.60 4.57 11.46
N SER A 181 7.08 5.35 12.41
CA SER A 181 7.83 6.39 13.13
C SER A 181 8.37 5.93 14.50
N GLY A 182 8.13 4.68 14.89
CA GLY A 182 8.54 4.13 16.18
C GLY A 182 7.70 4.58 17.38
N ARG A 183 6.43 4.97 17.14
CA ARG A 183 5.46 5.23 18.22
C ARG A 183 4.81 3.92 18.67
#